data_AF-A0A1Q7KQV1-F1
#
_entry.id   AF-A0A1Q7KQV1-F1
#
_cell.length_a   1.000
_cell.length_b   1.000
_cell.length_c   1.000
_cell.angle_alpha   90.00
_cell.angle_beta   90.00
_cell.angle_gamma   90.00
#
_symmetry.space_group_name_H-M   'P 1'
#
loop_
_entity.id
_entity.type
_entity.pdbx_description
1 polymer ?
#
loop_
_entity_poly.entity_id
_entity_poly.type
_entity_poly.pdbx_seq_one_letter_code
_entity_poly.pdbx_strand_id
1 'polypeptide(L)'
;MADEDRIRKRFPVFDCDAHINDPDEIWSEYVEPQYRDVVRRAYWKDAHQTVLNGRTVVIGGASSDFPGYNPICIAGPQMTKQIARRLQQAPLTPEQKRYLEQRGAYEPRARLREMDLMGIDQVMIIPTMMVANFPFVESVEGAAAFARAYNNWARDYCAAAPERLFPAGWLPLQSVHDTCRELERVAAMGFRAALIRPIDARGRYPSFIFPSFTGGTPTATMDRVFRTFEETGLVLGMHTFPATNPDLGAAARLPTPPANMMSPGELIGRAGEMLTGGRMVDIQTLSFVFEAVTWLGQVLLSGMLDLYPKLRMAVFESNATWLPSLLEHWDRLFRLYRNERALKTDRLPSEAFREQCFIAFESDEVPVFRQWEFFA
;
A
#
# COMPACT_ATOMS: atom_id res chain seq x y z
N MET A 1 27.32 -8.04 16.52
CA MET A 1 26.88 -9.44 16.41
C MET A 1 27.54 -9.98 15.17
N ALA A 2 28.25 -11.10 15.29
CA ALA A 2 29.11 -11.60 14.23
C ALA A 2 28.30 -12.07 13.02
N ASP A 3 28.92 -12.04 11.84
CA ASP A 3 28.46 -12.55 10.54
C ASP A 3 28.11 -14.07 10.54
N GLU A 4 28.15 -14.71 11.71
CA GLU A 4 28.01 -16.16 11.89
C GLU A 4 26.55 -16.65 11.86
N ASP A 5 25.57 -15.83 12.26
CA ASP A 5 24.15 -16.21 12.29
C ASP A 5 23.40 -15.90 10.97
N ARG A 6 24.04 -15.19 10.04
CA ARG A 6 23.42 -14.81 8.76
C ARG A 6 23.38 -15.99 7.80
N ILE A 7 22.21 -16.23 7.18
CA ILE A 7 22.08 -17.27 6.16
C ILE A 7 23.05 -17.00 5.00
N ARG A 8 23.92 -17.99 4.72
CA ARG A 8 24.82 -17.96 3.55
C ARG A 8 24.05 -18.33 2.28
N LYS A 9 24.13 -17.45 1.28
CA LYS A 9 23.44 -17.61 -0.01
C LYS A 9 24.27 -17.03 -1.16
N ARG A 10 23.88 -17.38 -2.39
CA ARG A 10 24.60 -17.01 -3.63
C ARG A 10 23.98 -15.83 -4.39
N PHE A 11 22.87 -15.29 -3.91
CA PHE A 11 22.13 -14.22 -4.55
C PHE A 11 21.54 -13.26 -3.51
N PRO A 12 21.37 -11.97 -3.86
CA PRO A 12 20.72 -11.03 -2.98
C PRO A 12 19.19 -11.20 -2.98
N VAL A 13 18.53 -10.82 -1.89
CA VAL A 13 17.07 -10.80 -1.73
C VAL A 13 16.68 -9.41 -1.22
N PHE A 14 15.83 -8.75 -2.00
CA PHE A 14 15.13 -7.53 -1.61
C PHE A 14 13.67 -7.88 -1.35
N ASP A 15 13.23 -7.65 -0.12
CA ASP A 15 11.82 -7.75 0.25
C ASP A 15 11.16 -6.39 0.02
N CYS A 16 10.35 -6.30 -1.03
CA CYS A 16 9.70 -5.04 -1.43
C CYS A 16 8.40 -4.76 -0.67
N ASP A 17 7.94 -5.65 0.21
CA ASP A 17 6.62 -5.55 0.83
C ASP A 17 6.64 -6.00 2.29
N ALA A 18 7.38 -5.27 3.12
CA ALA A 18 7.49 -5.58 4.54
C ALA A 18 6.85 -4.51 5.41
N HIS A 19 5.93 -4.97 6.25
CA HIS A 19 5.15 -4.11 7.11
C HIS A 19 5.80 -3.83 8.47
N ILE A 20 5.46 -2.68 9.04
CA ILE A 20 5.70 -2.30 10.44
C ILE A 20 4.34 -2.06 11.11
N ASN A 21 4.16 -2.48 12.36
CA ASN A 21 2.99 -2.07 13.10
C ASN A 21 3.17 -0.59 13.50
N ASP A 22 2.38 0.30 12.89
CA ASP A 22 2.62 1.75 12.98
C ASP A 22 2.76 2.20 14.45
N PRO A 23 3.94 2.66 14.88
CA PRO A 23 4.17 2.97 16.28
C PRO A 23 3.48 4.27 16.69
N ASP A 24 3.05 4.34 17.96
CA ASP A 24 2.47 5.56 18.57
C ASP A 24 3.41 6.77 18.48
N GLU A 25 4.72 6.50 18.42
CA GLU A 25 5.80 7.47 18.25
C GLU A 25 5.55 8.45 17.08
N ILE A 26 4.94 7.98 15.99
CA ILE A 26 4.60 8.85 14.85
C ILE A 26 3.71 10.01 15.32
N TRP A 27 2.71 9.74 16.17
CA TRP A 27 1.79 10.75 16.69
C TRP A 27 2.39 11.57 17.83
N SER A 28 3.07 10.92 18.77
CA SER A 28 3.54 11.56 19.99
C SER A 28 4.79 12.42 19.78
N GLU A 29 5.70 11.98 18.89
CA GLU A 29 7.03 12.57 18.72
C GLU A 29 7.19 13.31 17.39
N TYR A 30 6.63 12.77 16.29
CA TYR A 30 6.89 13.29 14.94
C TYR A 30 5.84 14.29 14.43
N VAL A 31 4.62 14.28 14.98
CA VAL A 31 3.63 15.33 14.67
C VAL A 31 4.04 16.63 15.36
N GLU A 32 4.27 17.68 14.57
CA GLU A 32 4.73 18.96 15.12
C GLU A 32 3.66 19.58 16.03
N PRO A 33 4.07 20.28 17.11
CA PRO A 33 3.15 20.78 18.13
C PRO A 33 1.95 21.56 17.59
N GLN A 34 2.14 22.41 16.58
CA GLN A 34 1.05 23.20 16.00
C GLN A 34 -0.01 22.37 15.25
N TYR A 35 0.30 21.14 14.85
CA TYR A 35 -0.61 20.28 14.09
C TYR A 35 -1.25 19.17 14.92
N ARG A 36 -0.88 19.01 16.20
CA ARG A 36 -1.38 17.91 17.04
C ARG A 36 -2.90 17.85 17.12
N ASP A 37 -3.56 19.00 17.26
CA ASP A 37 -5.02 19.05 17.39
C ASP A 37 -5.74 18.75 16.07
N VAL A 38 -5.18 19.15 14.92
CA VAL A 38 -5.78 18.83 13.62
C VAL A 38 -5.53 17.37 13.25
N VAL A 39 -4.34 16.83 13.52
CA VAL A 39 -4.05 15.41 13.32
C VAL A 39 -4.90 14.54 14.23
N ARG A 40 -5.03 14.86 15.52
CA ARG A 40 -5.90 14.12 16.46
C ARG A 40 -7.36 14.07 15.99
N ARG A 41 -7.87 15.13 15.35
CA ARG A 41 -9.22 15.14 14.79
C ARG A 41 -9.32 14.43 13.43
N ALA A 42 -8.22 14.31 12.70
CA ALA A 42 -8.19 13.73 11.35
C ALA A 42 -7.90 12.22 11.35
N TYR A 43 -6.87 11.81 12.08
CA TYR A 43 -6.39 10.44 12.14
C TYR A 43 -5.73 10.21 13.50
N TRP A 44 -6.45 9.59 14.43
CA TRP A 44 -5.96 9.31 15.78
C TRP A 44 -5.88 7.82 16.03
N LYS A 45 -4.76 7.39 16.60
CA LYS A 45 -4.49 6.00 16.96
C LYS A 45 -4.21 5.93 18.47
N ASP A 46 -4.77 4.91 19.11
CA ASP A 46 -4.40 4.53 20.47
C ASP A 46 -3.94 3.06 20.48
N ALA A 47 -3.74 2.48 21.68
CA ALA A 47 -3.26 1.11 21.82
C ALA A 47 -4.15 0.05 21.11
N HIS A 48 -5.46 0.28 20.98
CA HIS A 48 -6.42 -0.75 20.58
C HIS A 48 -7.31 -0.40 19.39
N GLN A 49 -7.39 0.88 19.02
CA GLN A 49 -8.27 1.34 17.96
C GLN A 49 -7.66 2.50 17.18
N THR A 50 -8.31 2.82 16.06
CA THR A 50 -8.00 4.00 15.25
C THR A 50 -9.30 4.74 14.94
N VAL A 51 -9.27 6.07 15.03
CA VAL A 51 -10.40 6.96 14.79
C VAL A 51 -10.08 7.87 13.60
N LEU A 52 -10.87 7.75 12.55
CA LEU A 52 -10.82 8.59 11.35
C LEU A 52 -11.81 9.76 11.44
N ASN A 53 -11.37 10.93 11.02
CA ASN A 53 -12.18 12.16 10.88
C ASN A 53 -12.98 12.51 12.15
N GLY A 54 -12.45 12.11 13.31
CA GLY A 54 -13.02 12.36 14.64
C GLY A 54 -14.32 11.62 14.94
N ARG A 55 -14.77 10.73 14.03
CA ARG A 55 -16.12 10.15 14.07
C ARG A 55 -16.18 8.65 13.77
N THR A 56 -15.25 8.11 12.99
CA THR A 56 -15.32 6.73 12.53
C THR A 56 -14.25 5.87 13.19
N VAL A 57 -14.66 4.87 13.98
CA VAL A 57 -13.75 3.85 14.50
C VAL A 57 -13.49 2.81 13.41
N VAL A 58 -12.22 2.59 13.11
CA VAL A 58 -11.74 1.60 12.14
C VAL A 58 -10.78 0.62 12.80
N ILE A 59 -10.50 -0.48 12.10
CA ILE A 59 -9.48 -1.44 12.53
C ILE A 59 -8.15 -0.71 12.58
N GLY A 60 -7.41 -0.91 13.67
CA GLY A 60 -6.11 -0.30 13.91
C GLY A 60 -5.83 -0.26 15.41
N GLY A 61 -4.58 -0.02 15.79
CA GLY A 61 -4.14 0.04 17.18
C GLY A 61 -2.62 -0.08 17.24
N ALA A 62 -1.98 0.49 18.26
CA ALA A 62 -0.52 0.44 18.36
C ALA A 62 -0.01 -0.79 19.08
N SER A 63 -0.85 -1.43 19.90
CA SER A 63 -0.49 -2.69 20.55
C SER A 63 -0.43 -3.85 19.54
N SER A 64 0.07 -4.99 19.94
CA SER A 64 -0.05 -6.22 19.18
C SER A 64 -1.46 -6.84 19.26
N ASP A 65 -2.38 -6.31 20.08
CA ASP A 65 -3.68 -6.90 20.36
C ASP A 65 -4.82 -5.95 19.97
N PHE A 66 -5.12 -5.88 18.67
CA PHE A 66 -6.23 -5.12 18.10
C PHE A 66 -6.76 -5.73 16.79
N PRO A 67 -8.10 -5.86 16.63
CA PRO A 67 -9.06 -6.40 17.60
C PRO A 67 -8.80 -7.89 17.95
N GLY A 68 -7.64 -8.44 17.59
CA GLY A 68 -7.05 -9.72 18.00
C GLY A 68 -5.53 -9.65 17.82
N TYR A 69 -4.80 -10.77 17.83
CA TYR A 69 -3.34 -10.72 17.67
C TYR A 69 -2.98 -10.24 16.24
N ASN A 70 -2.37 -9.07 16.12
CA ASN A 70 -1.88 -8.48 14.89
C ASN A 70 -0.87 -9.43 14.20
N PRO A 71 -1.17 -9.92 12.97
CA PRO A 71 -0.34 -10.90 12.29
C PRO A 71 1.06 -10.37 11.96
N ILE A 72 1.23 -9.05 11.78
CA ILE A 72 2.53 -8.43 11.52
C ILE A 72 3.45 -8.59 12.73
N CYS A 73 2.89 -8.66 13.94
CA CYS A 73 3.65 -8.79 15.18
C CYS A 73 4.08 -10.24 15.47
N ILE A 74 3.65 -11.21 14.67
CA ILE A 74 4.10 -12.62 14.77
C ILE A 74 4.84 -13.09 13.52
N ALA A 75 4.81 -12.30 12.45
CA ALA A 75 5.55 -12.59 11.22
C ALA A 75 7.06 -12.43 11.47
N GLY A 76 7.81 -13.50 11.24
CA GLY A 76 9.25 -13.54 11.52
C GLY A 76 9.89 -14.87 11.14
N PRO A 77 11.14 -15.11 11.57
CA PRO A 77 11.89 -16.31 11.21
C PRO A 77 11.10 -17.60 11.50
N GLN A 78 11.06 -18.51 10.52
CA GLN A 78 10.35 -19.80 10.59
C GLN A 78 8.81 -19.71 10.71
N MET A 79 8.23 -18.52 10.63
CA MET A 79 6.78 -18.33 10.65
C MET A 79 6.19 -18.45 9.25
N THR A 80 5.58 -19.59 8.92
CA THR A 80 4.83 -19.73 7.66
C THR A 80 3.45 -19.07 7.76
N LYS A 81 2.85 -18.68 6.62
CA LYS A 81 1.47 -18.16 6.57
C LYS A 81 0.46 -19.10 7.27
N GLN A 82 0.65 -20.42 7.14
CA GLN A 82 -0.22 -21.42 7.77
C GLN A 82 -0.10 -21.40 9.31
N ILE A 83 1.12 -21.29 9.83
CA ILE A 83 1.36 -21.22 11.29
C ILE A 83 0.82 -19.90 11.82
N ALA A 84 1.18 -18.77 11.20
CA ALA A 84 0.73 -17.44 11.59
C ALA A 84 -0.81 -17.38 11.66
N ARG A 85 -1.50 -17.92 10.63
CA ARG A 85 -2.96 -17.90 10.59
C ARG A 85 -3.61 -18.73 11.69
N ARG A 86 -3.05 -19.89 12.04
CA ARG A 86 -3.53 -20.71 13.15
C ARG A 86 -3.34 -20.01 14.49
N LEU A 87 -2.17 -19.39 14.71
CA LEU A 87 -1.86 -18.66 15.94
C LEU A 87 -2.74 -17.43 16.11
N GLN A 88 -3.00 -16.69 15.03
CA GLN A 88 -3.87 -15.51 15.03
C GLN A 88 -5.29 -15.83 15.52
N GLN A 89 -5.80 -17.03 15.22
CA GLN A 89 -7.16 -17.46 15.60
C GLN A 89 -7.19 -18.25 16.92
N ALA A 90 -6.02 -18.56 17.50
CA ALA A 90 -5.94 -19.32 18.73
C ALA A 90 -6.25 -18.44 19.95
N PRO A 91 -6.89 -19.00 21.00
CA PRO A 91 -7.13 -18.29 22.26
C PRO A 91 -5.84 -18.25 23.10
N LEU A 92 -4.86 -17.47 22.63
CA LEU A 92 -3.56 -17.35 23.27
C LEU A 92 -3.63 -16.51 24.55
N THR A 93 -2.96 -16.96 25.62
CA THR A 93 -2.78 -16.18 26.84
C THR A 93 -1.89 -14.95 26.58
N PRO A 94 -1.93 -13.90 27.41
CA PRO A 94 -1.03 -12.76 27.28
C PRO A 94 0.46 -13.15 27.31
N GLU A 95 0.82 -14.18 28.07
CA GLU A 95 2.18 -14.71 28.10
C GLU A 95 2.57 -15.37 26.77
N GLN A 96 1.68 -16.20 26.20
CA GLN A 96 1.91 -16.81 24.89
C GLN A 96 2.01 -15.76 23.78
N LYS A 97 1.19 -14.69 23.84
CA LYS A 97 1.29 -13.59 22.88
C LYS A 97 2.67 -12.92 22.95
N ARG A 98 3.12 -12.53 24.16
CA ARG A 98 4.46 -11.94 24.36
C ARG A 98 5.59 -12.85 23.91
N TYR A 99 5.45 -14.16 24.08
CA TYR A 99 6.46 -15.12 23.62
C TYR A 99 6.57 -15.19 22.09
N LEU A 100 5.45 -15.06 21.38
CA LEU A 100 5.39 -15.12 19.92
C LEU A 100 5.74 -13.80 19.24
N GLU A 101 5.75 -12.69 19.99
CA GLU A 101 5.90 -11.35 19.46
C GLU A 101 7.28 -11.12 18.84
N GLN A 102 7.28 -10.70 17.57
CA GLN A 102 8.46 -10.34 16.80
C GLN A 102 8.70 -8.85 16.94
N ARG A 103 9.77 -8.49 17.65
CA ARG A 103 10.10 -7.07 17.92
C ARG A 103 10.48 -6.32 16.65
N GLY A 104 10.92 -7.01 15.59
CA GLY A 104 11.15 -6.39 14.30
C GLY A 104 9.89 -5.82 13.65
N ALA A 105 8.70 -6.10 14.16
CA ALA A 105 7.48 -5.40 13.80
C ALA A 105 7.44 -3.93 14.26
N TYR A 106 8.39 -3.47 15.09
CA TYR A 106 8.47 -2.10 15.62
C TYR A 106 9.89 -1.54 15.67
N GLU A 107 10.91 -2.40 15.81
CA GLU A 107 12.28 -1.99 16.11
C GLU A 107 13.26 -2.33 14.98
N PRO A 108 14.04 -1.35 14.48
CA PRO A 108 14.90 -1.58 13.31
C PRO A 108 16.03 -2.56 13.59
N ARG A 109 16.60 -2.55 14.81
CA ARG A 109 17.66 -3.50 15.18
C ARG A 109 17.15 -4.93 15.35
N ALA A 110 15.90 -5.11 15.78
CA ALA A 110 15.28 -6.42 15.83
C ALA A 110 14.96 -6.92 14.42
N ARG A 111 14.41 -6.05 13.56
CA ARG A 111 14.18 -6.32 12.14
C ARG A 111 15.44 -6.82 11.44
N LEU A 112 16.59 -6.16 11.63
CA LEU A 112 17.85 -6.57 11.00
C LEU A 112 18.28 -7.99 11.42
N ARG A 113 18.08 -8.35 12.69
CA ARG A 113 18.35 -9.73 13.15
C ARG A 113 17.44 -10.74 12.48
N GLU A 114 16.15 -10.44 12.42
CA GLU A 114 15.16 -11.31 11.78
C GLU A 114 15.46 -11.46 10.28
N MET A 115 15.86 -10.37 9.60
CA MET A 115 16.33 -10.40 8.21
C MET A 115 17.55 -11.30 8.03
N ASP A 116 18.54 -11.25 8.93
CA ASP A 116 19.73 -12.11 8.86
C ASP A 116 19.36 -13.60 8.99
N LEU A 117 18.42 -13.92 9.87
CA LEU A 117 17.90 -15.28 10.08
C LEU A 117 17.00 -15.77 8.95
N MET A 118 16.42 -14.87 8.15
CA MET A 118 15.60 -15.20 6.97
C MET A 118 16.39 -15.13 5.66
N GLY A 119 17.62 -14.60 5.68
CA GLY A 119 18.42 -14.39 4.48
C GLY A 119 17.91 -13.23 3.61
N ILE A 120 17.27 -12.21 4.19
CA ILE A 120 16.84 -10.99 3.50
C ILE A 120 17.95 -9.94 3.61
N ASP A 121 18.44 -9.40 2.49
CA ASP A 121 19.53 -8.42 2.54
C ASP A 121 19.00 -7.00 2.70
N GLN A 122 17.94 -6.69 1.97
CA GLN A 122 17.36 -5.37 1.89
C GLN A 122 15.84 -5.46 1.98
N VAL A 123 15.21 -4.44 2.55
CA VAL A 123 13.76 -4.41 2.72
C VAL A 123 13.20 -3.00 2.56
N MET A 124 12.05 -2.88 1.91
CA MET A 124 11.25 -1.67 1.93
C MET A 124 10.27 -1.71 3.10
N ILE A 125 10.30 -0.69 3.95
CA ILE A 125 9.47 -0.58 5.15
C ILE A 125 8.20 0.19 4.82
N ILE A 126 7.06 -0.46 5.03
CA ILE A 126 5.72 0.03 4.71
C ILE A 126 4.88 0.05 6.00
N PRO A 127 4.04 1.07 6.24
CA PRO A 127 3.15 1.04 7.40
C PRO A 127 2.04 0.00 7.19
N THR A 128 1.37 -0.46 8.25
CA THR A 128 0.26 -1.42 8.13
C THR A 128 -1.08 -0.70 8.15
N MET A 129 -1.49 -0.18 9.31
CA MET A 129 -2.85 0.34 9.45
C MET A 129 -2.98 1.73 8.85
N MET A 130 -1.86 2.42 8.62
CA MET A 130 -1.85 3.64 7.82
C MET A 130 -2.22 3.37 6.36
N VAL A 131 -1.72 2.29 5.73
CA VAL A 131 -2.09 1.91 4.35
C VAL A 131 -3.60 1.76 4.21
N ALA A 132 -4.21 1.07 5.18
CA ALA A 132 -5.65 0.83 5.20
C ALA A 132 -6.48 2.10 5.42
N ASN A 133 -6.05 2.98 6.33
CA ASN A 133 -6.92 4.01 6.89
C ASN A 133 -6.58 5.43 6.44
N PHE A 134 -5.31 5.77 6.28
CA PHE A 134 -4.88 7.14 5.97
C PHE A 134 -5.50 7.71 4.67
N PRO A 135 -5.69 6.93 3.58
CA PRO A 135 -6.33 7.44 2.36
C PRO A 135 -7.73 8.01 2.56
N PHE A 136 -8.40 7.66 3.68
CA PHE A 136 -9.74 8.12 4.05
C PHE A 136 -9.76 9.38 4.92
N VAL A 137 -8.60 9.93 5.26
CA VAL A 137 -8.53 11.21 5.96
C VAL A 137 -9.10 12.31 5.08
N GLU A 138 -10.06 13.08 5.59
CA GLU A 138 -10.73 14.16 4.87
C GLU A 138 -9.98 15.49 5.01
N SER A 139 -9.41 15.75 6.18
CA SER A 139 -8.71 17.00 6.48
C SER A 139 -7.44 17.13 5.65
N VAL A 140 -7.39 18.12 4.76
CA VAL A 140 -6.20 18.44 3.94
C VAL A 140 -4.99 18.72 4.83
N GLU A 141 -5.15 19.59 5.82
CA GLU A 141 -4.07 19.96 6.75
C GLU A 141 -3.65 18.78 7.63
N GLY A 142 -4.62 18.01 8.15
CA GLY A 142 -4.35 16.83 8.98
C GLY A 142 -3.60 15.75 8.21
N ALA A 143 -3.99 15.48 6.96
CA ALA A 143 -3.31 14.52 6.11
C ALA A 143 -1.89 14.97 5.76
N ALA A 144 -1.69 16.23 5.37
CA ALA A 144 -0.37 16.76 5.04
C ALA A 144 0.58 16.76 6.25
N ALA A 145 0.09 17.15 7.43
CA ALA A 145 0.87 17.12 8.66
C ALA A 145 1.25 15.68 9.07
N PHE A 146 0.29 14.76 9.00
CA PHE A 146 0.56 13.37 9.38
C PHE A 146 1.45 12.62 8.39
N ALA A 147 1.27 12.82 7.07
CA ALA A 147 2.18 12.25 6.07
C ALA A 147 3.63 12.71 6.29
N ARG A 148 3.82 14.01 6.60
CA ARG A 148 5.14 14.56 6.93
C ARG A 148 5.74 13.92 8.18
N ALA A 149 4.94 13.75 9.24
CA ALA A 149 5.35 13.09 10.47
C ALA A 149 5.77 11.63 10.22
N TYR A 150 4.94 10.86 9.51
CA TYR A 150 5.24 9.49 9.13
C TYR A 150 6.53 9.38 8.30
N ASN A 151 6.70 10.23 7.29
CA ASN A 151 7.88 10.18 6.43
C ASN A 151 9.16 10.58 7.18
N ASN A 152 9.07 11.48 8.18
CA ASN A 152 10.20 11.75 9.08
C ASN A 152 10.55 10.54 9.94
N TRP A 153 9.55 9.89 10.52
CA TRP A 153 9.73 8.67 11.31
C TRP A 153 10.33 7.54 10.45
N ALA A 154 9.81 7.32 9.25
CA ALA A 154 10.27 6.27 8.34
C ALA A 154 11.74 6.47 7.95
N ARG A 155 12.15 7.71 7.70
CA ARG A 155 13.56 8.07 7.48
C ARG A 155 14.42 7.67 8.68
N ASP A 156 14.02 8.05 9.89
CA ASP A 156 14.81 7.83 11.11
C ASP A 156 14.86 6.34 11.50
N TYR A 157 13.76 5.61 11.30
CA TYR A 157 13.72 4.15 11.42
C TYR A 157 14.75 3.50 10.49
N CYS A 158 14.76 3.89 9.21
CA CYS A 158 15.63 3.31 8.20
C CYS A 158 17.10 3.74 8.34
N ALA A 159 17.37 4.89 8.98
CA ALA A 159 18.73 5.37 9.26
C ALA A 159 19.54 4.40 10.15
N ALA A 160 18.89 3.45 10.81
CA ALA A 160 19.57 2.40 11.58
C ALA A 160 20.46 1.47 10.72
N ALA A 161 20.15 1.30 9.43
CA ALA A 161 20.95 0.56 8.45
C ALA A 161 20.55 1.00 7.03
N PRO A 162 20.99 2.18 6.56
CA PRO A 162 20.53 2.81 5.31
C PRO A 162 20.86 2.01 4.04
N GLU A 163 21.77 1.04 4.12
CA GLU A 163 22.09 0.10 3.05
C GLU A 163 21.17 -1.13 3.01
N ARG A 164 20.35 -1.33 4.04
CA ARG A 164 19.44 -2.49 4.20
C ARG A 164 17.97 -2.11 4.38
N LEU A 165 17.67 -0.99 5.01
CA LEU A 165 16.31 -0.52 5.30
C LEU A 165 16.00 0.67 4.39
N PHE A 166 14.93 0.54 3.60
CA PHE A 166 14.48 1.58 2.68
C PHE A 166 13.08 2.04 3.07
N PRO A 167 12.85 3.35 3.29
CA PRO A 167 11.52 3.81 3.65
C PRO A 167 10.63 3.92 2.41
N ALA A 168 9.38 3.50 2.54
CA ALA A 168 8.32 3.82 1.59
C ALA A 168 7.67 5.16 1.98
N GLY A 169 7.78 6.18 1.12
CA GLY A 169 7.14 7.46 1.39
C GLY A 169 5.61 7.35 1.31
N TRP A 170 4.87 8.10 2.11
CA TRP A 170 3.40 8.16 2.01
C TRP A 170 2.93 9.57 1.67
N LEU A 171 1.91 9.69 0.81
CA LEU A 171 1.52 10.96 0.19
C LEU A 171 0.11 11.45 0.60
N PRO A 172 -0.06 12.75 0.89
CA PRO A 172 -1.35 13.34 1.26
C PRO A 172 -2.19 13.74 0.02
N LEU A 173 -2.82 12.75 -0.63
CA LEU A 173 -3.61 12.93 -1.87
C LEU A 173 -4.84 13.86 -1.74
N GLN A 174 -5.14 14.35 -0.55
CA GLN A 174 -6.18 15.35 -0.32
C GLN A 174 -5.89 16.66 -1.06
N SER A 175 -4.60 16.98 -1.28
CA SER A 175 -4.12 18.18 -1.96
C SER A 175 -3.00 17.84 -2.95
N VAL A 176 -3.20 18.18 -4.23
CA VAL A 176 -2.16 18.03 -5.27
C VAL A 176 -0.92 18.84 -4.90
N HIS A 177 -1.10 20.04 -4.37
CA HIS A 177 0.01 20.91 -3.97
C HIS A 177 0.86 20.26 -2.87
N ASP A 178 0.22 19.79 -1.79
CA ASP A 178 0.94 19.18 -0.67
C ASP A 178 1.51 17.81 -1.05
N THR A 179 0.85 17.07 -1.93
CA THR A 179 1.38 15.83 -2.51
C THR A 179 2.70 16.08 -3.26
N CYS A 180 2.73 17.09 -4.14
CA CYS A 180 3.95 17.40 -4.90
C CYS A 180 5.08 17.88 -3.98
N ARG A 181 4.78 18.76 -3.02
CA ARG A 181 5.76 19.21 -2.03
C ARG A 181 6.32 18.08 -1.19
N GLU A 182 5.48 17.13 -0.79
CA GLU A 182 5.92 15.98 0.00
C GLU A 182 6.75 15.01 -0.84
N LEU A 183 6.40 14.81 -2.13
CA LEU A 183 7.21 14.06 -3.08
C LEU A 183 8.62 14.62 -3.22
N GLU A 184 8.74 15.93 -3.48
CA GLU A 184 10.03 16.62 -3.57
C GLU A 184 10.83 16.45 -2.26
N ARG A 185 10.15 16.56 -1.11
CA ARG A 185 10.77 16.44 0.21
C ARG A 185 11.32 15.04 0.47
N VAL A 186 10.54 13.98 0.22
CA VAL A 186 11.01 12.60 0.44
C VAL A 186 12.08 12.20 -0.57
N ALA A 187 12.00 12.70 -1.80
CA ALA A 187 13.09 12.55 -2.79
C ALA A 187 14.40 13.17 -2.29
N ALA A 188 14.34 14.40 -1.74
CA ALA A 188 15.51 15.06 -1.13
C ALA A 188 16.05 14.33 0.11
N MET A 189 15.21 13.52 0.79
CA MET A 189 15.63 12.63 1.88
C MET A 189 16.24 11.31 1.41
N GLY A 190 16.31 11.06 0.10
CA GLY A 190 16.89 9.85 -0.47
C GLY A 190 15.94 8.67 -0.58
N PHE A 191 14.62 8.89 -0.43
CA PHE A 191 13.63 7.84 -0.64
C PHE A 191 13.67 7.38 -2.11
N ARG A 192 13.25 6.14 -2.36
CA ARG A 192 13.24 5.55 -3.72
C ARG A 192 11.84 5.26 -4.25
N ALA A 193 10.87 5.14 -3.35
CA ALA A 193 9.48 4.96 -3.69
C ALA A 193 8.59 5.83 -2.79
N ALA A 194 7.46 6.26 -3.35
CA ALA A 194 6.37 6.84 -2.59
C ALA A 194 5.07 6.15 -2.98
N LEU A 195 4.30 5.78 -1.97
CA LEU A 195 3.13 4.93 -2.07
C LEU A 195 1.86 5.74 -1.97
N ILE A 196 0.86 5.26 -2.70
CA ILE A 196 -0.53 5.67 -2.60
C ILE A 196 -1.42 4.44 -2.56
N ARG A 197 -2.65 4.63 -2.11
CA ARG A 197 -3.73 3.67 -2.34
C ARG A 197 -4.47 4.05 -3.63
N PRO A 198 -4.99 3.09 -4.42
CA PRO A 198 -5.68 3.38 -5.67
C PRO A 198 -7.00 4.16 -5.51
N ILE A 199 -7.49 4.44 -4.30
CA ILE A 199 -8.73 5.18 -4.08
C ILE A 199 -8.58 6.11 -2.85
N ASP A 200 -9.00 7.38 -2.99
CA ASP A 200 -9.01 8.36 -1.91
C ASP A 200 -10.34 8.38 -1.12
N ALA A 201 -10.42 9.21 -0.07
CA ALA A 201 -11.62 9.42 0.74
C ALA A 201 -12.88 9.80 -0.07
N ARG A 202 -12.72 10.32 -1.29
CA ARG A 202 -13.80 10.75 -2.17
C ARG A 202 -14.20 9.68 -3.18
N GLY A 203 -13.64 8.47 -3.06
CA GLY A 203 -13.93 7.35 -3.97
C GLY A 203 -13.30 7.54 -5.35
N ARG A 204 -12.26 8.36 -5.46
CA ARG A 204 -11.64 8.68 -6.75
C ARG A 204 -10.36 7.91 -6.92
N TYR A 205 -10.21 7.31 -8.10
CA TYR A 205 -8.94 6.76 -8.54
C TYR A 205 -7.97 7.89 -8.89
N PRO A 206 -6.70 7.81 -8.46
CA PRO A 206 -5.66 8.78 -8.78
C PRO A 206 -5.12 8.55 -10.19
N SER A 207 -5.99 8.28 -11.17
CA SER A 207 -5.67 8.13 -12.60
C SER A 207 -6.31 9.23 -13.46
N PHE A 208 -7.00 10.18 -12.82
CA PHE A 208 -7.69 11.26 -13.50
C PHE A 208 -6.72 12.40 -13.87
N ILE A 209 -6.34 12.45 -15.16
CA ILE A 209 -5.40 13.44 -15.73
C ILE A 209 -6.09 14.53 -16.56
N PHE A 210 -7.25 14.24 -17.14
CA PHE A 210 -8.00 15.21 -17.94
C PHE A 210 -8.96 15.97 -17.06
N PRO A 211 -9.14 17.29 -17.24
CA PRO A 211 -10.33 17.92 -16.74
C PRO A 211 -11.53 17.25 -17.40
N SER A 212 -12.55 16.95 -16.60
CA SER A 212 -13.79 16.35 -17.06
C SER A 212 -14.35 17.11 -18.28
N PHE A 213 -15.28 16.49 -19.00
CA PHE A 213 -16.24 17.19 -19.87
C PHE A 213 -17.01 18.33 -19.15
N THR A 214 -16.71 18.61 -17.87
CA THR A 214 -17.24 19.70 -17.04
C THR A 214 -16.19 20.78 -16.70
N GLY A 215 -15.06 20.87 -17.41
CA GLY A 215 -14.27 22.11 -17.49
C GLY A 215 -13.30 22.42 -16.34
N GLY A 216 -12.60 21.42 -15.78
CA GLY A 216 -11.49 21.67 -14.85
C GLY A 216 -10.23 22.25 -15.53
N THR A 217 -9.25 22.72 -14.75
CA THR A 217 -7.93 23.15 -15.24
C THR A 217 -6.91 21.99 -15.19
N PRO A 218 -6.07 21.77 -16.22
CA PRO A 218 -5.09 20.67 -16.27
C PRO A 218 -4.09 20.65 -15.10
N THR A 219 -3.79 21.80 -14.49
CA THR A 219 -2.81 21.93 -13.39
C THR A 219 -3.35 21.53 -12.00
N ALA A 220 -4.61 21.10 -11.89
CA ALA A 220 -5.29 20.72 -10.65
C ALA A 220 -5.56 19.21 -10.54
N THR A 221 -5.01 18.40 -11.44
CA THR A 221 -5.27 16.96 -11.54
C THR A 221 -4.06 16.13 -11.10
N MET A 222 -4.13 14.81 -11.31
CA MET A 222 -3.00 13.90 -11.08
C MET A 222 -1.83 14.13 -12.06
N ASP A 223 -2.02 14.89 -13.14
CA ASP A 223 -0.94 15.19 -14.10
C ASP A 223 0.29 15.78 -13.40
N ARG A 224 0.09 16.81 -12.57
CA ARG A 224 1.20 17.45 -11.85
C ARG A 224 1.89 16.49 -10.89
N VAL A 225 1.14 15.61 -10.24
CA VAL A 225 1.70 14.58 -9.35
C VAL A 225 2.59 13.62 -10.15
N PHE A 226 2.12 13.14 -11.30
CA PHE A 226 2.91 12.27 -12.19
C PHE A 226 4.15 12.94 -12.76
N ARG A 227 4.07 14.22 -13.15
CA ARG A 227 5.25 15.01 -13.55
C ARG A 227 6.24 15.15 -12.42
N THR A 228 5.77 15.38 -11.19
CA THR A 228 6.64 15.47 -10.01
C THR A 228 7.35 14.13 -9.75
N PHE A 229 6.68 12.99 -9.96
CA PHE A 229 7.34 11.68 -9.95
C PHE A 229 8.42 11.55 -11.03
N GLU A 230 8.17 11.99 -12.26
CA GLU A 230 9.20 11.99 -13.33
C GLU A 230 10.40 12.88 -13.00
N GLU A 231 10.16 14.04 -12.41
CA GLU A 231 11.18 15.03 -12.03
C GLU A 231 12.04 14.54 -10.86
N THR A 232 11.42 13.89 -9.88
CA THR A 232 12.10 13.35 -8.68
C THR A 232 12.77 11.99 -8.94
N GLY A 233 12.30 11.24 -9.93
CA GLY A 233 12.76 9.88 -10.21
C GLY A 233 12.31 8.83 -9.18
N LEU A 234 11.36 9.18 -8.31
CA LEU A 234 10.74 8.23 -7.38
C LEU A 234 9.85 7.23 -8.13
N VAL A 235 9.80 5.99 -7.63
CA VAL A 235 8.81 5.01 -8.09
C VAL A 235 7.47 5.30 -7.42
N LEU A 236 6.41 5.44 -8.21
CA LEU A 236 5.04 5.50 -7.72
C LEU A 236 4.57 4.09 -7.37
N GLY A 237 4.41 3.82 -6.08
CA GLY A 237 3.88 2.54 -5.63
C GLY A 237 2.38 2.59 -5.39
N MET A 238 1.66 1.61 -5.92
CA MET A 238 0.30 1.30 -5.54
C MET A 238 0.34 0.18 -4.50
N HIS A 239 -0.04 0.49 -3.26
CA HIS A 239 -0.24 -0.53 -2.23
C HIS A 239 -1.73 -0.83 -2.07
N THR A 240 -2.11 -2.10 -2.16
CA THR A 240 -3.52 -2.47 -1.99
C THR A 240 -3.95 -2.50 -0.56
N PHE A 241 -5.16 -2.01 -0.34
CA PHE A 241 -6.03 -2.41 0.76
C PHE A 241 -7.48 -2.10 0.34
N PRO A 242 -8.47 -2.95 0.64
CA PRO A 242 -9.85 -2.76 0.23
C PRO A 242 -10.37 -1.41 0.71
N ALA A 243 -10.97 -0.65 -0.20
CA ALA A 243 -11.53 0.65 0.16
C ALA A 243 -12.86 0.48 0.90
N THR A 244 -12.86 0.01 2.15
CA THR A 244 -14.12 -0.08 2.88
C THR A 244 -14.58 1.33 3.21
N ASN A 245 -15.73 1.75 2.70
CA ASN A 245 -16.23 3.10 2.95
C ASN A 245 -16.40 3.31 4.47
N PRO A 246 -15.64 4.24 5.08
CA PRO A 246 -15.66 4.45 6.53
C PRO A 246 -17.04 4.95 7.02
N ASP A 247 -17.80 5.67 6.19
CA ASP A 247 -19.14 6.18 6.54
C ASP A 247 -20.16 5.06 6.75
N LEU A 248 -19.85 3.84 6.27
CA LEU A 248 -20.74 2.70 6.44
C LEU A 248 -20.70 2.12 7.86
N GLY A 249 -19.65 2.36 8.65
CA GLY A 249 -19.55 1.85 10.02
C GLY A 249 -19.94 0.37 10.12
N ALA A 250 -20.91 0.03 10.98
CA ALA A 250 -21.43 -1.34 11.12
C ALA A 250 -22.15 -1.86 9.86
N ALA A 251 -22.74 -0.97 9.04
CA ALA A 251 -23.37 -1.32 7.76
C ALA A 251 -22.36 -1.76 6.69
N ALA A 252 -21.06 -1.66 6.98
CA ALA A 252 -20.03 -2.28 6.15
C ALA A 252 -20.19 -3.81 6.04
N ARG A 253 -20.92 -4.45 6.96
CA ARG A 253 -21.19 -5.91 6.97
C ARG A 253 -22.41 -6.32 6.15
N LEU A 254 -23.12 -5.36 5.55
CA LEU A 254 -24.25 -5.64 4.68
C LEU A 254 -23.79 -5.91 3.24
N PRO A 255 -24.40 -6.87 2.52
CA PRO A 255 -24.12 -7.15 1.11
C PRO A 255 -24.43 -5.97 0.21
N THR A 256 -25.54 -5.29 0.50
CA THR A 256 -26.07 -4.16 -0.26
C THR A 256 -26.38 -3.01 0.71
N PRO A 257 -25.35 -2.27 1.15
CA PRO A 257 -25.56 -1.11 2.01
C PRO A 257 -26.32 0.00 1.25
N PRO A 258 -27.00 0.93 1.95
CA PRO A 258 -27.68 2.07 1.32
C PRO A 258 -26.71 3.17 0.84
N ALA A 259 -25.42 2.86 0.63
CA ALA A 259 -24.42 3.81 0.12
C ALA A 259 -23.65 3.23 -1.07
N ASN A 260 -23.06 4.12 -1.85
CA ASN A 260 -22.24 3.74 -2.99
C ASN A 260 -21.04 2.93 -2.54
N MET A 261 -20.80 1.80 -3.22
CA MET A 261 -19.56 1.07 -3.14
C MET A 261 -18.44 1.95 -3.68
N MET A 262 -17.34 2.02 -2.95
CA MET A 262 -16.20 2.86 -3.27
C MET A 262 -15.18 2.12 -4.11
N SER A 263 -15.16 0.77 -4.06
CA SER A 263 -14.15 -0.02 -4.77
C SER A 263 -14.58 -1.45 -5.15
N PRO A 264 -13.96 -2.04 -6.19
CA PRO A 264 -14.07 -3.46 -6.51
C PRO A 264 -13.66 -4.36 -5.35
N GLY A 265 -12.59 -4.00 -4.62
CA GLY A 265 -12.16 -4.75 -3.45
C GLY A 265 -13.22 -4.78 -2.35
N GLU A 266 -13.91 -3.66 -2.14
CA GLU A 266 -15.05 -3.56 -1.20
C GLU A 266 -16.26 -4.40 -1.67
N LEU A 267 -16.60 -4.35 -2.96
CA LEU A 267 -17.68 -5.16 -3.53
C LEU A 267 -17.45 -6.65 -3.27
N ILE A 268 -16.24 -7.13 -3.57
CA ILE A 268 -15.86 -8.54 -3.39
C ILE A 268 -15.91 -8.94 -1.92
N GLY A 269 -15.33 -8.12 -1.04
CA GLY A 269 -15.31 -8.40 0.39
C GLY A 269 -16.73 -8.54 0.97
N ARG A 270 -17.69 -7.74 0.49
CA ARG A 270 -19.09 -7.83 0.90
C ARG A 270 -19.84 -9.00 0.30
N ALA A 271 -19.62 -9.28 -0.98
CA ALA A 271 -20.27 -10.39 -1.68
C ALA A 271 -19.88 -11.73 -1.03
N GLY A 272 -18.63 -11.88 -0.62
CA GLY A 272 -18.14 -13.10 -0.01
C GLY A 272 -18.45 -13.24 1.49
N GLU A 273 -18.49 -12.16 2.28
CA GLU A 273 -18.74 -12.23 3.75
C GLU A 273 -20.03 -13.01 4.10
N MET A 274 -21.04 -12.96 3.24
CA MET A 274 -22.29 -13.72 3.40
C MET A 274 -22.26 -15.17 2.91
N LEU A 275 -21.30 -15.55 2.07
CA LEU A 275 -21.28 -16.84 1.38
C LEU A 275 -20.11 -17.74 1.81
N THR A 276 -18.93 -17.16 2.09
CA THR A 276 -17.67 -17.90 2.35
C THR A 276 -17.28 -17.94 3.83
N GLY A 277 -18.04 -17.27 4.71
CA GLY A 277 -17.89 -17.39 6.16
C GLY A 277 -16.73 -16.59 6.77
N GLY A 278 -16.12 -15.64 6.05
CA GLY A 278 -15.18 -14.71 6.66
C GLY A 278 -14.61 -13.67 5.71
N ARG A 279 -14.88 -12.39 5.99
CA ARG A 279 -14.37 -11.22 5.26
C ARG A 279 -12.87 -11.28 4.91
N MET A 280 -12.04 -11.80 5.82
CA MET A 280 -10.59 -11.93 5.58
C MET A 280 -10.24 -12.93 4.46
N VAL A 281 -11.08 -13.95 4.24
CA VAL A 281 -10.90 -14.91 3.15
C VAL A 281 -11.04 -14.18 1.81
N ASP A 282 -12.12 -13.43 1.63
CA ASP A 282 -12.37 -12.74 0.36
C ASP A 282 -11.37 -11.59 0.14
N ILE A 283 -11.00 -10.88 1.21
CA ILE A 283 -9.99 -9.82 1.14
C ILE A 283 -8.67 -10.36 0.60
N GLN A 284 -8.18 -11.45 1.19
CA GLN A 284 -6.89 -12.05 0.86
C GLN A 284 -6.93 -12.86 -0.44
N THR A 285 -8.10 -13.36 -0.86
CA THR A 285 -8.23 -14.20 -2.06
C THR A 285 -8.49 -13.37 -3.32
N LEU A 286 -9.25 -12.28 -3.22
CA LEU A 286 -9.78 -11.58 -4.38
C LEU A 286 -9.74 -10.06 -4.24
N SER A 287 -10.06 -9.47 -3.09
CA SER A 287 -10.24 -8.01 -3.02
C SER A 287 -8.98 -7.23 -3.39
N PHE A 288 -7.80 -7.63 -2.91
CA PHE A 288 -6.54 -6.98 -3.25
C PHE A 288 -6.29 -7.06 -4.77
N VAL A 289 -6.38 -8.27 -5.34
CA VAL A 289 -6.19 -8.53 -6.77
C VAL A 289 -7.07 -7.64 -7.63
N PHE A 290 -8.38 -7.60 -7.37
CA PHE A 290 -9.31 -6.84 -8.20
C PHE A 290 -9.17 -5.31 -8.05
N GLU A 291 -8.69 -4.84 -6.91
CA GLU A 291 -8.33 -3.43 -6.74
C GLU A 291 -7.17 -3.07 -7.67
N ALA A 292 -6.10 -3.89 -7.67
CA ALA A 292 -4.94 -3.71 -8.53
C ALA A 292 -5.26 -3.86 -10.02
N VAL A 293 -6.03 -4.88 -10.40
CA VAL A 293 -6.51 -5.09 -11.77
C VAL A 293 -7.25 -3.85 -12.28
N THR A 294 -8.11 -3.27 -11.43
CA THR A 294 -8.89 -2.09 -11.82
C THR A 294 -8.00 -0.88 -12.03
N TRP A 295 -7.13 -0.56 -11.08
CA TRP A 295 -6.25 0.60 -11.20
C TRP A 295 -5.23 0.44 -12.34
N LEU A 296 -4.51 -0.68 -12.38
CA LEU A 296 -3.51 -0.95 -13.42
C LEU A 296 -4.16 -1.00 -14.80
N GLY A 297 -5.35 -1.62 -14.90
CA GLY A 297 -6.15 -1.63 -16.12
C GLY A 297 -6.47 -0.22 -16.60
N GLN A 298 -6.91 0.70 -15.71
CA GLN A 298 -7.15 2.10 -16.08
C GLN A 298 -5.87 2.81 -16.54
N VAL A 299 -4.74 2.60 -15.86
CA VAL A 299 -3.45 3.19 -16.23
C VAL A 299 -3.01 2.71 -17.63
N LEU A 300 -3.01 1.40 -17.88
CA LEU A 300 -2.52 0.85 -19.14
C LEU A 300 -3.50 1.07 -20.30
N LEU A 301 -4.79 0.80 -20.10
CA LEU A 301 -5.79 0.88 -21.15
C LEU A 301 -6.15 2.32 -21.55
N SER A 302 -5.92 3.29 -20.67
CA SER A 302 -6.03 4.70 -21.05
C SER A 302 -4.90 5.15 -21.98
N GLY A 303 -3.77 4.45 -22.00
CA GLY A 303 -2.56 4.87 -22.73
C GLY A 303 -1.86 6.06 -22.08
N MET A 304 -2.18 6.40 -20.83
CA MET A 304 -1.64 7.60 -20.17
C MET A 304 -0.13 7.55 -19.94
N LEU A 305 0.49 6.38 -19.87
CA LEU A 305 1.92 6.25 -19.61
C LEU A 305 2.79 6.87 -20.71
N ASP A 306 2.28 6.98 -21.93
CA ASP A 306 2.96 7.67 -23.03
C ASP A 306 3.07 9.18 -22.82
N LEU A 307 2.22 9.76 -21.97
CA LEU A 307 2.35 11.15 -21.57
C LEU A 307 3.51 11.34 -20.58
N TYR A 308 3.90 10.30 -19.85
CA TYR A 308 4.88 10.32 -18.76
C TYR A 308 5.98 9.28 -18.98
N PRO A 309 6.83 9.43 -20.01
CA PRO A 309 7.77 8.39 -20.43
C PRO A 309 8.84 8.03 -19.39
N LYS A 310 9.07 8.86 -18.37
CA LYS A 310 10.02 8.59 -17.28
C LYS A 310 9.34 8.06 -16.01
N LEU A 311 8.00 8.03 -15.98
CA LEU A 311 7.26 7.59 -14.81
C LEU A 311 7.45 6.08 -14.62
N ARG A 312 7.75 5.69 -13.39
CA ARG A 312 7.92 4.29 -12.98
C ARG A 312 6.88 3.96 -11.93
N MET A 313 6.18 2.86 -12.10
CA MET A 313 5.12 2.42 -11.20
C MET A 313 5.41 1.03 -10.64
N ALA A 314 4.91 0.73 -9.45
CA ALA A 314 4.96 -0.61 -8.87
C ALA A 314 3.61 -0.96 -8.21
N VAL A 315 3.20 -2.22 -8.27
CA VAL A 315 2.01 -2.74 -7.58
C VAL A 315 2.48 -3.68 -6.46
N PHE A 316 2.01 -3.45 -5.23
CA PHE A 316 2.37 -4.21 -4.03
C PHE A 316 1.16 -4.93 -3.44
N GLU A 317 1.41 -6.01 -2.69
CA GLU A 317 0.42 -6.81 -1.95
C GLU A 317 -0.79 -7.31 -2.75
N SER A 318 -0.65 -7.59 -4.05
CA SER A 318 -1.79 -7.91 -4.95
C SER A 318 -1.63 -9.18 -5.78
N ASN A 319 -0.60 -9.97 -5.49
CA ASN A 319 -0.17 -11.10 -6.31
C ASN A 319 0.19 -10.71 -7.76
N ALA A 320 0.90 -11.57 -8.48
CA ALA A 320 1.29 -11.33 -9.86
C ALA A 320 0.72 -12.34 -10.87
N THR A 321 0.24 -13.49 -10.40
CA THR A 321 -0.20 -14.62 -11.25
C THR A 321 -1.27 -14.25 -12.28
N TRP A 322 -2.12 -13.27 -11.99
CA TRP A 322 -3.21 -12.83 -12.89
C TRP A 322 -2.73 -12.02 -14.09
N LEU A 323 -1.57 -11.37 -13.99
CA LEU A 323 -1.15 -10.29 -14.89
C LEU A 323 -0.89 -10.76 -16.34
N PRO A 324 -0.18 -11.87 -16.63
CA PRO A 324 0.16 -12.22 -18.02
C PRO A 324 -1.08 -12.47 -18.88
N SER A 325 -2.06 -13.19 -18.33
CA SER A 325 -3.34 -13.46 -18.98
C SER A 325 -4.12 -12.16 -19.28
N LEU A 326 -4.13 -11.22 -18.33
CA LEU A 326 -4.79 -9.94 -18.53
C LEU A 326 -4.04 -9.03 -19.51
N LEU A 327 -2.70 -9.00 -19.51
CA LEU A 327 -1.94 -8.22 -20.50
C LEU A 327 -2.21 -8.70 -21.93
N GLU A 328 -2.23 -10.01 -22.17
CA GLU A 328 -2.58 -10.56 -23.49
C GLU A 328 -4.02 -10.17 -23.89
N HIS A 329 -4.95 -10.30 -22.95
CA HIS A 329 -6.34 -9.92 -23.17
C HIS A 329 -6.49 -8.41 -23.47
N TRP A 330 -5.82 -7.58 -22.69
CA TRP A 330 -5.82 -6.12 -22.82
C TRP A 330 -5.22 -5.67 -24.14
N ASP A 331 -4.09 -6.22 -24.58
CA ASP A 331 -3.49 -5.89 -25.88
C ASP A 331 -4.46 -6.15 -27.05
N ARG A 332 -5.15 -7.29 -27.03
CA ARG A 332 -6.12 -7.66 -28.07
C ARG A 332 -7.29 -6.66 -28.11
N LEU A 333 -7.86 -6.32 -26.95
CA LEU A 333 -8.99 -5.38 -26.89
C LEU A 333 -8.56 -3.93 -27.14
N PHE A 334 -7.35 -3.56 -26.74
CA PHE A 334 -6.79 -2.23 -26.96
C PHE A 334 -6.63 -1.89 -28.45
N ARG A 335 -6.27 -2.89 -29.26
CA ARG A 335 -6.27 -2.81 -30.72
C ARG A 335 -7.68 -2.75 -31.30
N LEU A 336 -8.58 -3.61 -30.83
CA LEU A 336 -9.96 -3.70 -31.32
C LEU A 336 -10.70 -2.37 -31.15
N TYR A 337 -10.61 -1.76 -29.97
CA TYR A 337 -11.32 -0.53 -29.61
C TYR A 337 -10.52 0.76 -29.87
N ARG A 338 -9.48 0.73 -30.73
CA ARG A 338 -8.60 1.88 -30.99
C ARG A 338 -9.33 3.19 -31.36
N ASN A 339 -10.47 3.07 -32.04
CA ASN A 339 -11.26 4.22 -32.50
C ASN A 339 -12.06 4.88 -31.37
N GLU A 340 -12.37 4.15 -30.30
CA GLU A 340 -13.15 4.64 -29.15
C GLU A 340 -12.27 5.24 -28.04
N ARG A 341 -10.97 4.94 -28.02
CA ARG A 341 -10.03 5.44 -26.99
C ARG A 341 -9.86 6.97 -27.05
N ALA A 342 -9.84 7.63 -25.89
CA ALA A 342 -9.61 9.07 -25.77
C ALA A 342 -8.19 9.47 -26.21
N LEU A 343 -7.18 8.76 -25.72
CA LEU A 343 -5.80 8.92 -26.17
C LEU A 343 -5.51 7.98 -27.34
N LYS A 344 -5.01 8.56 -28.43
CA LYS A 344 -4.58 7.83 -29.63
C LYS A 344 -3.10 7.50 -29.52
N THR A 345 -2.80 6.40 -28.82
CA THR A 345 -1.47 5.77 -28.80
C THR A 345 -1.53 4.37 -29.41
N ASP A 346 -0.44 3.98 -30.06
CA ASP A 346 -0.24 2.65 -30.64
C ASP A 346 0.53 1.69 -29.72
N ARG A 347 1.19 2.19 -28.66
CA ARG A 347 1.93 1.36 -27.71
C ARG A 347 0.97 0.47 -26.92
N LEU A 348 1.28 -0.81 -26.86
CA LEU A 348 0.40 -1.80 -26.24
C LEU A 348 0.48 -1.73 -24.71
N PRO A 349 -0.62 -2.07 -24.00
CA PRO A 349 -0.62 -2.25 -22.55
C PRO A 349 0.54 -3.11 -22.02
N SER A 350 0.87 -4.22 -22.68
CA SER A 350 2.00 -5.09 -22.28
C SER A 350 3.37 -4.43 -22.46
N GLU A 351 3.56 -3.63 -23.51
CA GLU A 351 4.79 -2.86 -23.76
C GLU A 351 4.93 -1.71 -22.76
N ALA A 352 3.82 -1.04 -22.46
CA ALA A 352 3.73 -0.02 -21.42
C ALA A 352 4.11 -0.58 -20.04
N PHE A 353 3.54 -1.74 -19.68
CA PHE A 353 3.87 -2.40 -18.43
C PHE A 353 5.35 -2.79 -18.37
N ARG A 354 5.89 -3.46 -19.40
CA ARG A 354 7.27 -3.97 -19.40
C ARG A 354 8.31 -2.87 -19.19
N GLU A 355 8.12 -1.69 -19.76
CA GLU A 355 9.16 -0.64 -19.67
C GLU A 355 8.98 0.27 -18.45
N GLN A 356 7.77 0.40 -17.89
CA GLN A 356 7.46 1.40 -16.87
C GLN A 356 6.92 0.85 -15.54
N CYS A 357 6.49 -0.41 -15.49
CA CYS A 357 5.78 -0.96 -14.33
C CYS A 357 6.49 -2.17 -13.72
N PHE A 358 6.21 -2.38 -12.43
CA PHE A 358 6.61 -3.55 -11.65
C PHE A 358 5.40 -4.12 -10.91
N ILE A 359 5.47 -5.39 -10.55
CA ILE A 359 4.50 -6.03 -9.67
C ILE A 359 5.25 -6.92 -8.67
N ALA A 360 4.92 -6.77 -7.39
CA ALA A 360 5.36 -7.67 -6.34
C ALA A 360 4.59 -8.99 -6.43
N PHE A 361 5.20 -10.06 -5.94
CA PHE A 361 4.60 -11.38 -5.90
C PHE A 361 4.90 -12.04 -4.56
N GLU A 362 4.01 -12.95 -4.19
CA GLU A 362 4.18 -13.75 -2.99
C GLU A 362 5.08 -14.95 -3.27
N SER A 363 5.92 -15.31 -2.30
CA SER A 363 6.84 -16.44 -2.41
C SER A 363 6.16 -17.80 -2.67
N ASP A 364 4.85 -17.92 -2.43
CA ASP A 364 4.04 -19.11 -2.69
C ASP A 364 3.31 -19.10 -4.06
N GLU A 365 3.52 -18.07 -4.90
CA GLU A 365 2.98 -18.01 -6.27
C GLU A 365 3.81 -18.86 -7.25
N VAL A 366 3.60 -20.18 -7.20
CA VAL A 366 4.24 -21.14 -8.11
C VAL A 366 4.18 -20.75 -9.60
N PRO A 367 3.05 -20.24 -10.15
CA PRO A 367 2.98 -19.84 -11.56
C PRO A 367 3.95 -18.72 -11.93
N VAL A 368 4.20 -17.75 -11.04
CA VAL A 368 5.09 -16.61 -11.30
C VAL A 368 6.52 -17.10 -11.56
N PHE A 369 7.01 -18.06 -10.77
CA PHE A 369 8.33 -18.66 -10.98
C PHE A 369 8.48 -19.40 -12.32
N ARG A 370 7.37 -19.88 -12.90
CA ARG A 370 7.37 -20.57 -14.20
C ARG A 370 7.26 -19.63 -15.39
N GLN A 371 6.88 -18.38 -15.14
CA GLN A 371 6.60 -17.38 -16.14
C GLN A 371 7.48 -16.13 -15.97
N TRP A 372 8.53 -16.19 -15.15
CA TRP A 372 9.34 -15.03 -14.79
C TRP A 372 9.93 -14.30 -16.02
N GLU A 373 10.22 -15.00 -17.13
CA GLU A 373 10.64 -14.38 -18.40
C GLU A 373 9.59 -13.45 -19.03
N PHE A 374 8.31 -13.59 -18.67
CA PHE A 374 7.24 -12.68 -19.06
C PHE A 374 7.07 -11.50 -18.09
N PHE A 375 7.58 -11.62 -16.86
CA PHE A 375 7.44 -10.64 -15.78
C PHE A 375 8.70 -9.78 -15.55
N ALA A 376 9.89 -10.33 -15.82
CA ALA A 376 11.20 -9.69 -15.71
C ALA A 376 11.59 -8.99 -17.01
#